data_AF-A0A2E9RXI6-F1
#
_entry.id   AF-A0A2E9RXI6-F1
#
_cell.length_a   1.000
_cell.length_b   1.000
_cell.length_c   1.000
_cell.angle_alpha   90.00
_cell.angle_beta   90.00
_cell.angle_gamma   90.00
#
_symmetry.space_group_name_H-M   'P 1'
#
loop_
_entity.id
_entity.type
_entity.pdbx_description
1 polymer ?
#
loop_
_entity_poly.entity_id
_entity_poly.type
_entity_poly.pdbx_seq_one_letter_code
_entity_poly.pdbx_strand_id
1 'polypeptide(L)'
;MFCFLFLALAPIFCDYSAGVAFGKDGDWPQHRGGQDLRGVASGKLGDKLKLLWTFETGDFTKSSAVVKDGLVFIGSDSKKLHAIDL
;
A
#
# COMPACT_ATOMS: atom_id res chain seq x y z
N MET A 1 6.38 -49.84 -37.12
CA MET A 1 6.11 -48.89 -38.21
C MET A 1 5.50 -47.63 -37.59
N PHE A 2 6.38 -46.64 -37.34
CA PHE A 2 6.19 -45.24 -36.93
C PHE A 2 5.32 -44.91 -35.70
N CYS A 3 5.98 -44.96 -34.54
CA CYS A 3 5.66 -44.22 -33.33
C CYS A 3 6.16 -42.77 -33.50
N PHE A 4 5.25 -41.79 -33.56
CA PHE A 4 5.61 -40.38 -33.51
C PHE A 4 5.44 -39.87 -32.08
N LEU A 5 6.58 -39.79 -31.38
CA LEU A 5 6.73 -39.15 -30.09
C LEU A 5 6.67 -37.62 -30.31
N PHE A 6 5.52 -36.99 -30.05
CA PHE A 6 5.45 -35.52 -30.01
C PHE A 6 5.98 -35.06 -28.65
N LEU A 7 7.25 -34.63 -28.62
CA LEU A 7 7.82 -33.90 -27.50
C LEU A 7 7.17 -32.51 -27.48
N ALA A 8 6.09 -32.35 -26.73
CA ALA A 8 5.53 -31.04 -26.44
C ALA A 8 6.45 -30.34 -25.43
N LEU A 9 7.38 -29.53 -25.95
CA LEU A 9 8.11 -28.56 -25.15
C LEU A 9 7.10 -27.48 -24.75
N ALA A 10 6.43 -27.65 -23.62
CA ALA A 10 5.64 -26.58 -23.03
C ALA A 10 6.61 -25.44 -22.70
N PRO A 11 6.49 -24.24 -23.30
CA PRO A 11 7.25 -23.12 -22.82
C PRO A 11 6.81 -22.88 -21.38
N ILE A 12 7.76 -23.01 -20.45
CA ILE A 12 7.63 -22.53 -19.08
C ILE A 12 7.56 -21.01 -19.19
N PHE A 13 6.39 -20.49 -19.57
CA PHE A 13 6.06 -19.12 -19.24
C PHE A 13 5.90 -19.14 -17.72
N CYS A 14 6.97 -18.73 -17.03
CA CYS A 14 6.81 -18.11 -15.73
C CYS A 14 5.86 -16.94 -15.99
N ASP A 15 4.59 -17.12 -15.64
CA ASP A 15 3.68 -16.00 -15.43
C ASP A 15 4.24 -15.21 -14.25
N TYR A 16 5.27 -14.41 -14.51
CA TYR A 16 5.62 -13.31 -13.63
C TYR A 16 4.50 -12.29 -13.81
N SER A 17 3.39 -12.55 -13.14
CA SER A 17 2.47 -11.49 -12.77
C SER A 17 3.28 -10.54 -11.91
N ALA A 18 3.89 -9.55 -12.56
CA ALA A 18 4.21 -8.28 -11.93
C ALA A 18 2.86 -7.61 -11.63
N GLY A 19 2.10 -8.22 -10.73
CA GLY A 19 1.05 -7.54 -10.03
C GLY A 19 1.75 -6.45 -9.25
N VAL A 20 1.73 -5.23 -9.78
CA VAL A 20 1.85 -4.06 -8.93
C VAL A 20 0.70 -4.21 -7.96
N ALA A 21 1.01 -4.70 -6.75
CA ALA A 21 0.05 -4.87 -5.68
C ALA A 21 -0.39 -3.47 -5.25
N PHE A 22 -1.27 -2.85 -6.04
CA PHE A 22 -2.14 -1.82 -5.54
C PHE A 22 -2.95 -2.50 -4.45
N GLY A 23 -2.64 -2.07 -3.23
CA GLY A 23 -3.18 -2.63 -2.03
C GLY A 23 -4.71 -2.62 -2.01
N LYS A 24 -5.28 -3.40 -1.10
CA LYS A 24 -6.71 -3.51 -0.83
C LYS A 24 -7.35 -2.12 -0.79
N ASP A 25 -8.55 -1.97 -1.34
CA ASP A 25 -9.26 -0.69 -1.49
C ASP A 25 -9.12 0.20 -0.24
N GLY A 26 -8.29 1.25 -0.31
CA GLY A 26 -8.01 2.15 0.81
C GLY A 26 -6.55 2.21 1.28
N ASP A 27 -5.66 1.36 0.75
CA ASP A 27 -4.24 1.43 1.07
C ASP A 27 -3.58 2.74 0.57
N TRP A 28 -2.67 3.28 1.38
CA TRP A 28 -1.89 4.47 1.12
C TRP A 28 -0.40 4.16 1.35
N PRO A 29 0.24 3.40 0.45
CA PRO A 29 1.46 2.66 0.76
C PRO A 29 2.73 3.52 0.87
N GLN A 30 2.66 4.80 0.50
CA GLN A 30 3.84 5.66 0.43
C GLN A 30 3.52 7.09 0.88
N HIS A 31 4.56 7.80 1.33
CA HIS A 31 4.53 9.25 1.50
C HIS A 31 3.89 9.92 0.27
N ARG A 32 2.83 10.68 0.50
CA ARG A 32 2.01 11.34 -0.53
C ARG A 32 1.31 10.39 -1.52
N GLY A 33 1.08 9.15 -1.12
CA GLY A 33 0.22 8.16 -1.79
C GLY A 33 0.92 7.35 -2.86
N GLY A 34 1.88 7.94 -3.58
CA GLY A 34 2.62 7.26 -4.63
C GLY A 34 3.89 8.00 -5.05
N GLN A 35 4.57 7.44 -6.06
CA GLN A 35 5.83 7.96 -6.59
C GLN A 35 5.70 9.35 -7.23
N ASP A 36 4.48 9.74 -7.61
CA ASP A 36 4.15 11.06 -8.16
C ASP A 36 4.03 12.16 -7.09
N LEU A 37 4.03 11.77 -5.80
CA LEU A 37 4.00 12.65 -4.63
C LEU A 37 2.82 13.64 -4.60
N ARG A 38 1.68 13.27 -5.19
CA ARG A 38 0.55 14.20 -5.31
C ARG A 38 -0.26 14.38 -4.03
N GLY A 39 -0.33 13.36 -3.18
CA GLY A 39 -1.10 13.42 -1.95
C GLY A 39 -2.62 13.49 -2.16
N VAL A 40 -3.14 12.92 -3.25
CA VAL A 40 -4.58 12.90 -3.55
C VAL A 40 -5.19 11.56 -3.15
N ALA A 41 -6.05 11.55 -2.14
CA ALA A 41 -6.83 10.38 -1.76
C ALA A 41 -8.03 10.18 -2.69
N SER A 42 -8.26 8.94 -3.10
CA SER A 42 -9.49 8.56 -3.81
C SER A 42 -10.64 8.45 -2.80
N GLY A 43 -11.72 9.18 -3.03
CA GLY A 43 -12.92 9.10 -2.19
C GLY A 43 -13.74 10.38 -2.25
N LYS A 44 -15.03 10.27 -1.94
CA LYS A 44 -15.91 11.43 -1.78
C LYS A 44 -16.04 11.72 -0.30
N LEU A 45 -15.69 12.94 0.11
CA LEU A 45 -15.96 13.41 1.46
C LEU A 45 -17.46 13.74 1.61
N GLY A 46 -18.01 13.49 2.80
CA GLY A 46 -19.36 13.91 3.15
C GLY A 46 -19.43 15.40 3.51
N ASP A 47 -20.64 15.95 3.58
CA ASP A 47 -20.87 17.38 3.85
C ASP A 47 -20.51 17.79 5.28
N LYS A 48 -20.40 16.83 6.20
CA LYS A 48 -20.06 17.05 7.61
C LYS A 48 -18.93 16.12 8.03
N LEU A 49 -17.82 16.69 8.46
CA LEU A 49 -16.67 15.96 8.98
C LEU A 49 -16.75 15.86 10.51
N LYS A 50 -16.37 14.70 11.05
CA LYS A 50 -16.24 14.44 12.49
C LYS A 50 -14.85 13.84 12.77
N LEU A 51 -14.19 14.28 13.83
CA LEU A 51 -12.98 13.64 14.33
C LEU A 51 -13.30 12.23 14.82
N LEU A 52 -12.67 11.22 14.21
CA LEU A 52 -12.86 9.82 14.60
C LEU A 52 -11.90 9.41 15.74
N TRP A 53 -10.64 9.81 15.63
CA TRP A 53 -9.61 9.50 16.61
C TRP A 53 -8.48 10.52 16.57
N THR A 54 -7.65 10.52 17.62
CA THR A 54 -6.40 11.28 17.70
C THR A 54 -5.34 10.41 18.36
N PHE A 55 -4.07 10.64 18.03
CA PHE A 55 -2.94 9.90 18.58
C PHE A 55 -1.75 10.84 18.80
N GLU A 56 -1.09 10.70 19.96
CA GLU A 56 0.09 11.50 20.30
C GLU A 56 1.38 10.75 19.94
N THR A 57 2.17 11.32 19.02
CA THR A 57 3.45 10.75 18.57
C THR A 57 4.62 11.07 19.50
N GLY A 58 4.42 11.90 20.52
CA GLY A 58 5.40 12.28 21.55
C GLY A 58 6.35 13.43 21.17
N ASP A 59 6.79 13.52 19.92
CA ASP A 59 7.59 14.65 19.41
C ASP A 59 7.15 15.03 17.98
N PHE A 60 7.74 16.10 17.45
CA PHE A 60 7.45 16.67 16.14
C PHE A 60 7.41 15.59 15.04
N THR A 61 6.43 15.72 14.16
CA THR A 61 6.22 14.78 13.06
C THR A 61 6.36 15.54 11.74
N LYS A 62 7.45 15.27 11.01
CA LYS A 62 7.63 15.71 9.61
C LYS A 62 7.06 14.71 8.60
N SER A 63 6.82 13.47 9.05
CA SER A 63 6.40 12.38 8.18
C SER A 63 4.93 12.53 7.76
N SER A 64 4.61 12.05 6.56
CA SER A 64 3.21 11.80 6.17
C SER A 64 2.84 10.37 6.54
N ALA A 65 1.60 10.17 6.98
CA ALA A 65 1.09 8.84 7.30
C ALA A 65 1.09 7.92 6.06
N VAL A 66 1.40 6.64 6.30
CA VAL A 66 1.26 5.54 5.35
C VAL A 66 0.22 4.56 5.89
N VAL A 67 -0.69 4.08 5.05
CA VAL A 67 -1.72 3.13 5.45
C VAL A 67 -1.54 1.84 4.67
N LYS A 68 -1.48 0.72 5.37
CA LYS A 68 -1.43 -0.59 4.74
C LYS A 68 -2.07 -1.62 5.66
N ASP A 69 -2.97 -2.43 5.12
CA ASP A 69 -3.59 -3.57 5.82
C ASP A 69 -4.27 -3.16 7.15
N GLY A 70 -4.94 -2.01 7.16
CA GLY A 70 -5.65 -1.50 8.34
C GLY A 70 -4.76 -0.82 9.39
N LEU A 71 -3.47 -0.66 9.13
CA LEU A 71 -2.53 0.01 10.03
C LEU A 71 -2.06 1.34 9.44
N VAL A 72 -2.01 2.38 10.29
CA VAL A 72 -1.33 3.65 10.00
C VAL A 72 0.08 3.62 10.55
N PHE A 73 1.05 3.96 9.71
CA PHE A 73 2.45 4.10 10.07
C PHE A 73 2.86 5.57 10.08
N ILE A 74 3.42 6.04 11.20
CA ILE A 74 3.87 7.43 11.40
C ILE A 74 5.24 7.45 12.07
N GLY A 75 6.21 8.14 11.46
CA GLY A 75 7.52 8.39 12.04
C GLY A 75 7.57 9.74 12.76
N SER A 76 8.20 9.79 13.93
CA SER A 76 8.39 10.99 14.75
C SER A 76 9.87 11.31 14.95
N ASP A 77 10.21 12.59 15.18
CA ASP A 77 11.56 13.06 15.53
C ASP A 77 12.03 12.49 16.90
N SER A 78 11.13 11.87 17.67
CA SER A 78 11.44 11.04 18.85
C SER A 78 12.20 9.74 18.51
N LYS A 79 12.55 9.52 17.25
CA LYS A 79 13.23 8.33 16.71
C LYS A 79 12.38 7.06 16.82
N LYS A 80 11.06 7.22 16.82
CA LYS A 80 10.08 6.12 16.88
C LYS A 80 9.25 6.05 15.60
N LEU A 81 8.90 4.82 15.23
CA LEU A 81 7.88 4.51 14.24
C LEU A 81 6.66 3.97 14.98
N HIS A 82 5.52 4.61 14.81
CA HIS A 82 4.24 4.21 15.37
C HIS A 82 3.46 3.41 14.33
N ALA A 83 2.81 2.33 14.77
CA ALA A 83 1.82 1.58 14.01
C ALA A 83 0.50 1.61 14.78
N ILE A 84 -0.55 2.13 14.16
CA ILE A 84 -1.83 2.42 14.81
C ILE A 84 -2.93 1.67 14.05
N ASP A 85 -3.78 0.95 14.78
CA ASP A 85 -4.94 0.22 14.23
C ASP A 85 -6.08 1.20 13.84
N LEU A 86 -6.71 0.96 12.68
CA LEU A 86 -7.80 1.77 12.11
C LEU A 86 -9.19 1.17 12.29
#